data_AF-A0A109V0E6-F1
#
_entry.id   AF-A0A109V0E6-F1
#
_cell.length_a   1.000
_cell.length_b   1.000
_cell.length_c   1.000
_cell.angle_alpha   90.00
_cell.angle_beta   90.00
_cell.angle_gamma   90.00
#
_symmetry.space_group_name_H-M   'P 1'
#
loop_
_entity.id
_entity.type
_entity.pdbx_description
1 polymer ?
#
loop_
_entity_poly.entity_id
_entity_poly.type
_entity_poly.pdbx_seq_one_letter_code
_entity_poly.pdbx_strand_id
1 'polypeptide(L)'
;MMRRSPISLEEWMYQMLLRSVGFHRFVRRVYCYVNGIKPFNQESRTINFKAGYQLTTVHKIRAFRMLFWDELRASVGLRRKLSNR
;
A
#
# COMPACT_ATOMS: atom_id res chain seq x y z
N MET A 1 -31.92 -9.19 21.13
CA MET A 1 -30.88 -9.23 20.08
C MET A 1 -31.03 -7.98 19.22
N MET A 2 -30.12 -7.02 19.33
CA MET A 2 -30.13 -5.83 18.45
C MET A 2 -29.95 -6.31 17.01
N ARG A 3 -30.98 -6.10 16.17
CA ARG A 3 -30.86 -6.25 14.72
C ARG A 3 -29.87 -5.19 14.26
N ARG A 4 -28.59 -5.57 14.10
CA ARG A 4 -27.62 -4.70 13.41
C ARG A 4 -28.16 -4.52 12.00
N SER A 5 -28.51 -3.28 11.66
CA SER A 5 -28.85 -2.88 10.30
C SER A 5 -27.80 -3.43 9.34
N PRO A 6 -28.18 -3.82 8.11
CA PRO A 6 -27.19 -4.23 7.12
C PRO A 6 -26.14 -3.13 7.00
N ILE A 7 -24.87 -3.53 7.11
CA ILE A 7 -23.72 -2.63 7.08
C ILE A 7 -23.78 -1.90 5.73
N SER A 8 -23.85 -0.57 5.76
CA SER A 8 -23.80 0.23 4.53
C SER A 8 -22.45 0.01 3.85
N LEU A 9 -22.39 0.16 2.52
CA LEU A 9 -21.14 -0.03 1.77
C LEU A 9 -20.02 0.87 2.31
N GLU A 10 -20.38 2.08 2.74
CA GLU A 10 -19.50 3.04 3.40
C GLU A 10 -18.94 2.50 4.72
N GLU A 11 -19.81 2.00 5.60
CA GLU A 11 -19.42 1.41 6.89
C GLU A 11 -18.53 0.17 6.69
N TRP A 12 -18.80 -0.62 5.65
CA TRP A 12 -17.98 -1.78 5.28
C TRP A 12 -16.59 -1.36 4.77
N MET A 13 -16.50 -0.36 3.90
CA MET A 13 -15.22 0.19 3.45
C MET A 13 -14.44 0.81 4.61
N TYR A 14 -15.12 1.52 5.50
CA TYR A 14 -14.52 2.09 6.69
C TYR A 14 -13.92 1.01 7.60
N GLN A 15 -14.65 -0.09 7.80
CA GLN A 15 -14.13 -1.24 8.55
C GLN A 15 -12.96 -1.93 7.82
N MET A 16 -12.98 -2.03 6.48
CA MET A 16 -11.83 -2.53 5.71
C MET A 16 -10.60 -1.65 5.91
N LEU A 17 -10.76 -0.33 5.86
CA LEU A 17 -9.66 0.62 6.07
C LEU A 17 -9.11 0.53 7.49
N LEU A 18 -9.97 0.44 8.50
CA LEU A 18 -9.57 0.25 9.90
C LEU A 18 -8.85 -1.07 10.17
N ARG A 19 -9.11 -2.13 9.40
CA ARG A 19 -8.40 -3.42 9.55
C ARG A 19 -7.09 -3.46 8.74
N SER A 20 -6.89 -2.56 7.79
CA SER A 20 -5.72 -2.56 6.91
C SER A 20 -4.49 -1.94 7.60
N VAL A 21 -3.51 -2.77 7.96
CA VAL A 21 -2.22 -2.32 8.49
C VAL A 21 -1.51 -1.35 7.52
N GLY A 22 -1.69 -1.53 6.21
CA GLY A 22 -1.14 -0.63 5.19
C GLY A 22 -1.75 0.77 5.24
N PHE A 23 -3.07 0.85 5.43
CA PHE A 23 -3.77 2.12 5.59
C PHE A 23 -3.30 2.87 6.84
N HIS A 24 -3.17 2.17 7.98
CA HIS A 24 -2.62 2.75 9.21
C HIS A 24 -1.20 3.30 9.02
N ARG A 25 -0.33 2.58 8.30
CA ARG A 25 1.03 3.07 7.98
C ARG A 25 1.00 4.31 7.09
N PHE A 26 0.07 4.38 6.15
CA PHE A 26 -0.13 5.54 5.30
C PHE A 26 -0.58 6.75 6.10
N VAL A 27 -1.64 6.62 6.91
CA VAL A 27 -2.15 7.69 7.77
C VAL A 27 -1.05 8.19 8.70
N ARG A 28 -0.27 7.27 9.30
CA ARG A 28 0.87 7.63 10.14
C ARG A 28 1.94 8.43 9.38
N ARG A 29 2.23 8.08 8.11
CA ARG A 29 3.19 8.83 7.27
C ARG A 29 2.68 10.24 6.96
N VAL A 30 1.41 10.39 6.62
CA VAL A 30 0.79 11.70 6.36
C VAL A 30 0.78 12.55 7.62
N TYR A 31 0.38 11.97 8.75
CA TYR A 31 0.40 12.63 10.06
C TYR A 31 1.81 13.12 10.41
N CYS A 32 2.83 12.26 10.24
CA CYS A 32 4.21 12.64 10.46
C CYS A 32 4.67 13.77 9.52
N TYR A 33 4.29 13.72 8.24
CA TYR A 33 4.63 14.75 7.26
C TYR A 33 4.02 16.12 7.62
N VAL A 34 2.73 16.17 7.93
CA VAL A 34 2.03 17.42 8.28
C VAL A 34 2.57 18.02 9.58
N ASN A 35 2.89 17.17 10.57
CA ASN A 35 3.41 17.63 11.85
C ASN A 35 4.94 17.81 11.88
N GLY A 36 5.64 17.63 10.75
CA GLY A 36 7.10 17.72 10.69
C GLY A 36 7.85 16.67 11.54
N ILE A 37 7.15 15.62 11.97
CA ILE A 37 7.73 14.53 12.77
C ILE A 37 8.48 13.61 11.81
N LYS A 38 9.79 13.44 12.01
CA LYS A 38 10.57 12.47 11.24
C LYS A 38 10.01 11.07 11.51
N PRO A 39 9.57 10.32 10.47
CA PRO A 39 9.04 8.98 10.67
C PRO A 39 10.13 8.11 11.30
N PHE A 40 9.78 7.34 12.33
CA PHE A 40 10.69 6.36 12.93
C PHE A 40 11.14 5.43 11.81
N ASN A 41 12.43 5.51 11.45
CA ASN A 41 13.03 4.77 10.35
C ASN A 41 12.93 3.27 10.67
N GLN A 42 11.86 2.63 10.21
CA GLN A 42 11.84 1.19 10.07
C GLN A 42 12.76 0.88 8.89
N GLU A 43 14.03 0.68 9.23
CA GLU A 43 15.18 0.38 8.38
C GLU A 43 14.78 0.09 6.94
N SER A 44 14.95 1.11 6.10
CA SER A 44 15.01 0.92 4.67
C SER A 44 16.20 0.01 4.40
N ARG A 45 15.98 -1.30 4.38
CA ARG A 45 16.82 -2.27 3.67
C ARG A 45 16.70 -1.96 2.18
N THR A 46 17.24 -0.82 1.77
CA THR A 46 17.60 -0.57 0.38
C THR A 46 18.68 -1.58 0.07
N ILE A 47 18.27 -2.68 -0.57
CA ILE A 47 19.17 -3.59 -1.26
C ILE A 47 19.86 -2.70 -2.29
N ASN A 48 21.09 -2.28 -1.99
CA ASN A 48 21.93 -1.54 -2.92
C ASN A 48 22.29 -2.49 -4.06
N PHE A 49 21.42 -2.56 -5.06
CA PHE A 49 21.68 -3.28 -6.31
C PHE A 49 22.77 -2.51 -7.06
N LYS A 50 24.03 -2.82 -6.73
CA LYS A 50 25.21 -2.40 -7.51
C LYS A 50 25.16 -3.10 -8.87
N ALA A 51 24.42 -2.56 -9.82
CA ALA A 51 24.53 -2.97 -11.22
C ALA A 51 24.05 -1.82 -12.12
N GLY A 52 25.01 -1.10 -12.72
CA GLY A 52 25.01 -0.24 -13.94
C GLY A 52 23.76 0.41 -14.56
N TYR A 53 22.56 0.27 -14.01
CA TYR A 53 21.30 0.71 -14.59
C TYR A 53 20.79 1.91 -13.79
N GLN A 54 20.92 3.11 -14.36
CA GLN A 54 20.28 4.30 -13.79
C GLN A 54 18.77 4.23 -14.06
N LEU A 55 18.03 3.70 -13.09
CA LEU A 55 16.57 3.70 -13.12
C LEU A 55 16.05 5.16 -13.11
N THR A 56 15.60 5.63 -14.27
CA THR A 56 14.99 6.97 -14.38
C THR A 56 13.66 7.01 -13.62
N THR A 57 13.23 8.21 -13.21
CA THR A 57 12.00 8.42 -12.43
C THR A 57 10.77 7.79 -13.09
N VAL A 58 10.73 7.76 -14.42
CA VAL A 58 9.67 7.12 -15.22
C VAL A 58 9.61 5.62 -14.98
N HIS A 59 10.76 4.94 -14.89
CA HIS A 59 10.82 3.50 -14.61
C HIS A 59 10.29 3.18 -13.21
N LYS A 60 10.59 4.03 -12.23
CA LYS A 60 10.09 3.89 -10.85
C LYS A 60 8.56 4.03 -10.80
N ILE A 61 7.99 5.03 -11.47
CA ILE A 61 6.54 5.25 -11.51
C ILE A 61 5.84 4.07 -12.20
N ARG A 62 6.42 3.57 -13.30
CA ARG A 62 5.85 2.44 -14.05
C ARG A 62 5.88 1.15 -13.22
N ALA A 63 7.00 0.85 -12.58
CA ALA A 63 7.13 -0.30 -11.68
C ALA A 63 6.16 -0.19 -10.48
N PHE A 64 6.05 0.99 -9.88
CA PHE A 64 5.12 1.26 -8.78
C PHE A 64 3.67 1.04 -9.21
N ARG A 65 3.23 1.58 -10.35
CA ARG A 65 1.88 1.34 -10.88
C ARG A 65 1.63 -0.15 -11.12
N MET A 66 2.59 -0.87 -11.69
CA MET A 66 2.45 -2.29 -11.98
C MET A 66 2.26 -3.11 -10.70
N LEU A 67 3.09 -2.85 -9.68
CA LEU A 67 2.97 -3.49 -8.36
C LEU A 67 1.66 -3.11 -7.67
N PHE A 68 1.27 -1.84 -7.70
CA PHE A 68 0.04 -1.36 -7.10
C PHE A 68 -1.19 -2.07 -7.69
N TRP A 69 -1.27 -2.21 -9.01
CA TRP A 69 -2.38 -2.92 -9.65
C TRP A 69 -2.39 -4.41 -9.33
N ASP A 70 -1.22 -5.04 -9.16
CA ASP A 70 -1.13 -6.45 -8.79
C ASP A 70 -1.52 -6.69 -7.31
N GLU A 71 -1.11 -5.80 -6.40
CA GLU A 71 -1.53 -5.83 -4.99
C GLU A 71 -3.01 -5.52 -4.82
N LEU A 72 -3.53 -4.54 -5.57
CA LEU A 72 -4.95 -4.19 -5.56
C LEU A 72 -5.80 -5.37 -6.07
N ARG A 73 -5.39 -6.03 -7.16
CA ARG A 73 -6.07 -7.25 -7.63
C ARG A 73 -6.00 -8.37 -6.61
N ALA A 74 -4.84 -8.58 -5.98
CA ALA A 74 -4.68 -9.58 -4.93
C ALA A 74 -5.57 -9.28 -3.70
N SER A 75 -5.77 -7.99 -3.36
CA SER A 75 -6.63 -7.58 -2.25
C SER A 75 -8.12 -7.81 -2.51
N VAL A 76 -8.54 -7.82 -3.77
CA VAL A 76 -9.92 -8.10 -4.21
C VAL A 76 -10.13 -9.61 -4.50
N GLY A 77 -9.14 -10.47 -4.18
CA GLY A 77 -9.23 -11.91 -4.37
C GLY A 77 -9.02 -12.40 -5.81
N LEU A 78 -8.59 -11.52 -6.71
CA LEU A 78 -8.22 -11.90 -8.08
C LEU A 78 -6.81 -12.50 -8.09
N ARG A 79 -6.67 -13.67 -8.76
CA ARG A 79 -5.42 -14.44 -8.83
C ARG A 79 -4.29 -13.57 -9.41
N ARG A 80 -3.20 -13.42 -8.67
CA ARG A 80 -1.98 -12.72 -9.14
C ARG A 80 -1.53 -13.29 -10.47
N LYS A 81 -1.29 -12.43 -11.47
CA LYS A 81 -0.73 -12.89 -12.74
C LYS A 81 0.79 -12.91 -12.59
N LEU A 82 1.32 -14.00 -12.03
CA LEU A 82 2.76 -14.24 -11.94
C LEU A 82 3.30 -14.31 -13.38
N SER A 83 3.86 -13.22 -13.89
CA SER A 83 4.55 -13.23 -15.17
C SER A 83 5.90 -13.90 -14.96
N ASN A 84 5.93 -15.21 -15.12
CA ASN A 84 7.14 -16.01 -15.15
C ASN A 84 8.02 -15.51 -16.31
N ARG A 85 9.19 -14.96 -16.00
CA ARG A 85 10.21 -14.59 -16.98
C ARG A 85 11.58 -14.92 -16.42
#